data_AF-A0A7Y7CZ36-F1
#
_entry.id   AF-A0A7Y7CZ36-F1
#
_cell.length_a   1.000
_cell.length_b   1.000
_cell.length_c   1.000
_cell.angle_alpha   90.00
_cell.angle_beta   90.00
_cell.angle_gamma   90.00
#
_symmetry.space_group_name_H-M   'P 1'
#
loop_
_entity.id
_entity.type
_entity.pdbx_description
1 polymer ?
#
loop_
_entity_poly.entity_id
_entity_poly.type
_entity_poly.pdbx_seq_one_letter_code
_entity_poly.pdbx_strand_id
1 'polypeptide(L)' 'QLHGGDGVRRGQKVEELYRDIRALRIYEGASDVQRVVIARQALDAFQGGK' A
#
# COMPACT_ATOMS: atom_id res chain seq x y z
N GLN A 1 1.50 -14.45 -11.76
CA GLN A 1 0.45 -15.03 -10.91
C GLN A 1 0.86 -16.44 -10.49
N LEU A 2 1.31 -16.61 -9.24
CA LEU A 2 1.70 -17.92 -8.69
C LEU A 2 0.56 -18.95 -8.70
N HIS A 3 -0.69 -18.48 -8.66
CA HIS A 3 -1.90 -19.31 -8.61
C HIS A 3 -2.58 -19.48 -9.98
N GLY A 4 -1.96 -19.06 -11.08
CA GLY A 4 -2.58 -19.12 -12.42
C GLY A 4 -3.97 -18.46 -12.45
N GLY A 5 -4.93 -19.10 -13.12
CA GLY A 5 -6.32 -18.63 -13.22
C GLY A 5 -7.10 -18.68 -11.89
N ASP A 6 -6.68 -19.51 -10.94
CA ASP A 6 -7.35 -19.63 -9.64
C ASP A 6 -7.14 -18.38 -8.76
N GLY A 7 -6.11 -17.58 -9.04
CA GLY A 7 -5.90 -16.30 -8.37
C GLY A 7 -6.96 -15.23 -8.67
N VAL A 8 -7.83 -15.45 -9.66
CA VAL A 8 -8.91 -14.52 -10.07
C VAL A 8 -10.27 -15.20 -10.22
N ARG A 9 -10.34 -16.51 -9.98
CA ARG A 9 -11.57 -17.28 -10.07
C ARG A 9 -12.42 -17.01 -8.84
N ARG A 10 -13.66 -16.59 -9.04
CA ARG A 10 -14.61 -16.30 -7.96
C ARG A 10 -14.76 -17.49 -7.02
N GLY A 11 -14.68 -17.22 -5.71
CA GLY A 11 -14.81 -18.22 -4.65
C GLY A 11 -13.51 -18.93 -4.30
N GLN A 12 -12.37 -18.48 -4.85
CA GLN A 12 -11.04 -18.88 -4.39
C GLN A 12 -10.56 -17.93 -3.29
N LYS A 13 -9.88 -18.47 -2.27
CA LYS A 13 -9.46 -17.65 -1.13
C LYS A 13 -8.51 -16.51 -1.51
N VAL A 14 -7.63 -16.78 -2.48
CA VAL A 14 -6.68 -15.78 -3.01
C VAL A 14 -7.43 -14.61 -3.68
N GLU A 15 -8.53 -14.90 -4.35
CA GLU A 15 -9.36 -13.90 -5.03
C GLU A 15 -10.14 -13.03 -4.03
N GLU A 16 -10.70 -13.63 -2.99
CA GLU A 16 -11.34 -12.90 -1.87
C GLU A 16 -10.34 -11.93 -1.20
N LEU A 17 -9.19 -12.46 -0.78
CA LEU A 17 -8.16 -11.68 -0.10
C LEU A 17 -7.67 -10.52 -0.97
N TYR A 18 -7.51 -10.73 -2.28
CA TYR A 18 -7.11 -9.66 -3.20
C TYR A 18 -8.16 -8.54 -3.28
N ARG A 19 -9.46 -8.86 -3.26
CA ARG A 19 -10.53 -7.86 -3.24
C ARG A 19 -10.55 -7.07 -1.93
N ASP A 20 -10.42 -7.76 -0.80
CA ASP A 20 -10.48 -7.13 0.52
C ASP A 20 -9.35 -6.12 0.72
N ILE A 21 -8.10 -6.50 0.38
CA ILE A 21 -6.95 -5.61 0.53
C ILE A 21 -6.96 -4.43 -0.46
N ARG A 22 -7.66 -4.56 -1.60
CA ARG A 22 -7.71 -3.49 -2.60
C ARG A 22 -8.41 -2.25 -2.06
N ALA A 23 -9.44 -2.43 -1.23
CA ALA A 23 -10.11 -1.33 -0.56
C ALA A 23 -9.19 -0.66 0.47
N LEU A 24 -8.45 -1.46 1.25
CA LEU A 24 -7.48 -0.94 2.23
C LEU A 24 -6.40 -0.08 1.57
N ARG A 25 -5.98 -0.38 0.33
CA ARG A 25 -5.05 0.47 -0.40
C ARG A 25 -5.58 1.89 -0.67
N ILE A 26 -6.88 2.15 -0.62
CA ILE A 26 -7.42 3.50 -0.80
C ILE A 26 -7.69 4.14 0.56
N TYR A 27 -8.22 3.36 1.50
CA TYR A 27 -8.55 3.86 2.85
C TYR A 27 -7.32 4.10 3.72
N GLU A 28 -6.35 3.19 3.68
CA GLU A 28 -5.06 3.32 4.36
C GLU A 28 -3.99 3.93 3.45
N GLY A 29 -4.22 3.93 2.13
CA GLY A 29 -3.30 4.50 1.14
C GLY A 29 -3.38 6.00 0.99
N ALA A 30 -3.13 6.66 2.11
CA ALA A 30 -2.42 7.93 2.11
C ALA A 30 -0.96 7.75 1.64
N SER A 31 -0.59 6.75 0.83
CA SER A 31 0.82 6.43 0.55
C SER A 31 1.58 7.61 -0.07
N ASP A 32 0.94 8.41 -0.93
CA ASP A 32 1.59 9.59 -1.51
C ASP A 32 1.68 10.74 -0.50
N VAL A 33 0.64 10.95 0.32
CA VAL A 33 0.65 11.95 1.41
C VAL A 33 1.67 11.57 2.49
N GLN A 34 1.70 10.30 2.93
CA GLN A 34 2.70 9.74 3.83
C GLN A 34 4.09 9.87 3.23
N ARG A 35 4.29 9.62 1.93
CA ARG A 35 5.60 9.78 1.29
C ARG A 35 6.06 11.25 1.35
N VAL A 36 5.16 12.21 1.13
CA VAL A 36 5.45 13.65 1.27
C VAL A 36 5.76 14.02 2.72
N VAL A 37 4.98 13.52 3.68
CA VAL A 37 5.19 13.77 5.12
C VAL A 37 6.52 13.22 5.59
N ILE A 38 6.84 11.96 5.25
CA ILE A 38 8.12 11.31 5.59
C ILE A 38 9.28 12.05 4.94
N ALA A 39 9.17 12.43 3.65
CA ALA A 39 10.21 13.17 2.96
C ALA A 39 10.48 14.54 3.61
N ARG A 40 9.42 15.26 4.02
CA ARG A 40 9.56 16.52 4.75
C ARG A 40 10.28 16.33 6.08
N GLN A 41 9.83 15.35 6.89
CA GLN A 41 10.47 15.05 8.17
C GLN A 41 11.95 14.67 8.02
N ALA A 42 12.28 13.88 7.00
CA ALA A 42 13.67 13.50 6.70
C ALA A 42 14.54 14.71 6.30
N LEU A 43 14.00 15.64 5.50
CA LEU A 43 14.70 16.87 5.13
C LEU A 43 14.90 17.82 6.32
N ASP A 44 13.88 17.98 7.16
CA ASP A 44 13.95 18.82 8.36
C ASP A 44 15.01 18.27 9.35
N ALA A 45 15.04 16.93 9.54
CA ALA A 45 16.04 16.28 10.39
C ALA A 45 17.47 16.45 9.85
N PHE A 46 17.66 16.47 8.53
CA PHE A 46 18.97 16.73 7.92
C PHE A 46 19.40 18.21 8.08
N GLN A 47 18.46 19.15 8.01
CA GLN A 47 18.75 20.58 8.11
C GLN A 47 18.93 21.08 9.56
N GLY A 48 18.23 20.48 10.52
CA GLY A 48 18.30 20.82 11.95
C GLY A 48 19.48 20.22 12.71
N GLY A 49 20.34 19.43 12.05
CA GLY A 49 21.56 18.84 12.61
C GLY A 49 22.81 19.74 12.54
N LYS A 50 22.63 21.07 12.49
CA LYS A 50 23.70 22.07 12.62
C LYS A 50 23.70 22.69 14.01
#